data_AF-A0A9E5TF18-F1
#
_entry.id   AF-A0A9E5TF18-F1
#
_cell.length_a   1.000
_cell.length_b   1.000
_cell.length_c   1.000
_cell.angle_alpha   90.00
_cell.angle_beta   90.00
_cell.angle_gamma   90.00
#
_symmetry.space_group_name_H-M   'P 1'
#
loop_
_entity.id
_entity.type
_entity.pdbx_description
1 polymer ?
#
loop_
_entity_poly.entity_id
_entity_poly.type
_entity_poly.pdbx_seq_one_letter_code
_entity_poly.pdbx_strand_id
1 'polypeptide(L)'
;MSRKARLYLLFSALTFSLLLVAAYAVYAWTAVAVVDDPLVRMPGTQPNQVALEAPGRCLNCHAGYDSAVEPGFNWEGSMMAQAARDFLFWACMTVGAQDSIWAVGTPNATDICERCHFPKGWLEGRSDPTNASLMTGADYDGVQCDFCHRMWDPFFETT
;
A
#
# COMPACT_ATOMS: atom_id res chain seq x y z
N MET A 1 27.76 -5.72 -49.11
CA MET A 1 27.19 -5.00 -47.94
C MET A 1 28.33 -4.39 -47.12
N SER A 2 28.28 -3.09 -46.80
CA SER A 2 29.39 -2.40 -46.13
C SER A 2 29.52 -2.80 -44.64
N ARG A 3 30.71 -2.67 -44.04
CA ARG A 3 30.91 -2.88 -42.58
C ARG A 3 29.93 -2.04 -41.75
N LYS A 4 29.63 -0.81 -42.20
CA LYS A 4 28.65 0.09 -41.54
C LYS A 4 27.24 -0.50 -41.58
N ALA A 5 26.80 -1.04 -42.72
CA ALA A 5 25.48 -1.67 -42.86
C ALA A 5 25.33 -2.92 -41.97
N ARG A 6 26.38 -3.73 -41.82
CA ARG A 6 26.38 -4.87 -40.88
C ARG A 6 26.27 -4.43 -39.43
N LEU A 7 26.94 -3.33 -39.05
CA LEU A 7 26.89 -2.78 -37.69
C LEU A 7 25.50 -2.25 -37.36
N TYR A 8 24.86 -1.50 -38.27
CA TYR A 8 23.48 -1.02 -38.07
C TYR A 8 22.47 -2.16 -37.96
N LEU A 9 22.58 -3.19 -38.79
CA LEU A 9 21.71 -4.37 -38.71
C LEU A 9 21.86 -5.11 -37.37
N LEU A 10 23.09 -5.23 -36.86
CA LEU A 10 23.35 -5.84 -35.54
C LEU A 10 22.76 -5.01 -34.41
N PHE A 11 22.93 -3.68 -34.42
CA PHE A 11 22.34 -2.80 -33.41
C PHE A 11 20.81 -2.85 -33.43
N SER A 12 20.18 -2.78 -34.60
CA SER A 12 18.73 -2.88 -34.74
C SER A 12 18.18 -4.25 -34.33
N ALA A 13 18.89 -5.33 -34.63
CA ALA A 13 18.50 -6.67 -34.18
C ALA A 13 18.62 -6.82 -32.66
N LEU A 14 19.67 -6.25 -32.06
CA LEU A 14 19.89 -6.29 -30.61
C LEU A 14 18.83 -5.47 -29.86
N THR A 15 18.52 -4.26 -30.33
CA THR A 15 17.46 -3.43 -29.73
C THR A 15 16.09 -4.08 -29.87
N PHE A 16 15.76 -4.65 -31.04
CA PHE A 16 14.51 -5.38 -31.22
C PHE A 16 14.41 -6.62 -30.31
N SER A 17 15.52 -7.34 -30.14
CA SER A 17 15.59 -8.50 -29.23
C SER A 17 15.41 -8.09 -27.77
N LEU A 18 16.06 -7.00 -27.33
CA LEU A 18 15.89 -6.45 -25.98
C LEU A 18 14.45 -6.00 -25.72
N LEU A 19 13.80 -5.36 -26.69
CA LEU A 19 12.39 -4.96 -26.59
C LEU A 19 11.47 -6.17 -26.51
N LEU A 20 11.74 -7.24 -27.27
CA LEU A 20 10.97 -8.48 -27.18
C LEU A 20 11.13 -9.18 -25.84
N VAL A 21 12.36 -9.26 -25.27
CA VAL A 21 12.58 -9.85 -23.94
C VAL A 21 11.90 -9.03 -22.85
N ALA A 22 12.00 -7.70 -22.92
CA ALA A 22 11.31 -6.81 -21.98
C ALA A 22 9.78 -6.98 -22.05
N ALA A 23 9.21 -7.06 -23.26
CA ALA A 23 7.79 -7.31 -23.45
C ALA A 23 7.38 -8.68 -22.90
N TYR A 24 8.17 -9.74 -23.14
CA TYR A 24 7.85 -11.08 -22.65
C TYR A 24 7.88 -11.18 -21.12
N ALA A 25 8.81 -10.48 -20.46
CA ALA A 25 8.87 -10.42 -19.00
C ALA A 25 7.63 -9.74 -18.38
N VAL A 26 7.03 -8.75 -19.08
CA VAL A 26 5.80 -8.07 -18.64
C VAL A 26 4.57 -9.00 -18.69
N TYR A 27 4.54 -9.98 -19.61
CA TYR A 27 3.42 -10.93 -19.76
C TYR A 27 3.57 -12.24 -18.96
N ALA A 28 4.67 -12.43 -18.23
CA ALA A 28 4.94 -13.68 -17.53
C ALA A 28 4.14 -13.87 -16.23
N TRP A 29 3.46 -12.83 -15.74
CA TRP A 29 2.78 -12.85 -14.45
C TRP A 29 1.28 -12.59 -14.59
N THR A 30 0.46 -13.56 -14.20
CA THR A 30 -0.97 -13.38 -13.99
C THR A 30 -1.18 -12.83 -12.58
N ALA A 31 -1.53 -11.55 -12.46
CA ALA A 31 -1.83 -10.95 -11.16
C ALA A 31 -2.99 -11.72 -10.48
N VAL A 32 -2.78 -12.13 -9.24
CA VAL A 32 -3.81 -12.72 -8.39
C VAL A 32 -4.43 -11.58 -7.59
N ALA A 33 -5.74 -11.37 -7.73
CA ALA A 33 -6.44 -10.36 -6.95
C ALA A 33 -6.32 -10.67 -5.45
N VAL A 34 -6.11 -9.64 -4.63
CA VAL A 34 -5.83 -9.82 -3.19
C VAL A 34 -6.96 -10.59 -2.49
N VAL A 35 -8.21 -10.33 -2.88
CA VAL A 35 -9.40 -10.97 -2.30
C VAL A 35 -9.42 -12.49 -2.50
N ASP A 36 -8.78 -12.97 -3.57
CA ASP A 36 -8.71 -14.37 -3.96
C ASP A 36 -7.44 -15.06 -3.45
N ASP A 37 -6.52 -14.33 -2.81
CA ASP A 37 -5.26 -14.85 -2.28
C ASP A 37 -5.41 -15.35 -0.82
N PRO A 38 -5.44 -16.67 -0.58
CA PRO A 38 -5.63 -17.22 0.75
C PRO A 38 -4.42 -17.03 1.67
N LEU A 39 -3.23 -16.69 1.14
CA LEU A 39 -2.01 -16.56 1.93
C LEU A 39 -1.94 -15.25 2.71
N VAL A 40 -2.65 -14.22 2.26
CA VAL A 40 -2.64 -12.87 2.84
C VAL A 40 -3.96 -12.48 3.49
N ARG A 41 -5.00 -13.30 3.31
CA ARG A 41 -6.31 -13.06 3.90
C ARG A 41 -6.27 -13.23 5.41
N MET A 42 -6.45 -12.13 6.13
CA MET A 42 -6.49 -12.10 7.59
C MET A 42 -7.92 -11.94 8.14
N PRO A 43 -8.19 -12.36 9.39
CA PRO A 43 -9.48 -12.20 10.02
C PRO A 43 -9.81 -10.72 10.36
N GLY A 44 -11.07 -10.49 10.73
CA GLY A 44 -11.63 -9.19 11.09
C GLY A 44 -12.33 -8.50 9.92
N THR A 45 -12.66 -7.22 10.10
CA THR A 45 -13.27 -6.38 9.06
C THR A 45 -12.40 -6.34 7.81
N GLN A 46 -13.03 -6.56 6.66
CA GLN A 46 -12.43 -6.63 5.32
C GLN A 46 -12.69 -5.33 4.54
N PRO A 47 -11.95 -5.10 3.44
CA PRO A 47 -12.22 -3.99 2.54
C PRO A 47 -13.68 -3.93 2.09
N ASN A 48 -14.19 -2.71 1.91
CA ASN A 48 -15.57 -2.36 1.53
C ASN A 48 -16.65 -2.74 2.56
N GLN A 49 -16.30 -3.08 3.79
CA GLN A 49 -17.29 -3.35 4.86
C GLN A 49 -17.58 -2.14 5.74
N VAL A 50 -16.62 -1.23 5.87
CA VAL A 50 -16.75 0.01 6.65
C VAL A 50 -16.00 1.13 5.93
N ALA A 51 -16.49 2.36 6.09
CA ALA A 51 -15.77 3.56 5.69
C ALA A 51 -15.30 4.31 6.94
N LEU A 52 -14.11 4.90 6.89
CA LEU A 52 -13.59 5.68 8.00
C LEU A 52 -13.78 7.17 7.74
N GLU A 53 -14.03 7.92 8.79
CA GLU A 53 -14.03 9.37 8.73
C GLU A 53 -12.61 9.92 8.66
N ALA A 54 -12.39 10.93 7.82
CA ALA A 54 -11.10 11.60 7.76
C ALA A 54 -10.82 12.37 9.08
N PRO A 55 -9.55 12.53 9.50
CA PRO A 55 -9.19 13.18 10.75
C PRO A 55 -9.78 14.59 10.91
N GLY A 56 -9.95 15.33 9.81
CA GLY A 56 -10.56 16.66 9.81
C GLY A 56 -11.94 16.75 10.48
N ARG A 57 -12.72 15.65 10.46
CA ARG A 57 -14.01 15.58 11.18
C ARG A 57 -13.84 15.62 12.71
N CYS A 58 -12.70 15.16 13.22
CA CYS A 58 -12.36 15.15 14.64
C CYS A 58 -11.60 16.43 15.04
N LEU A 59 -10.69 16.88 14.17
CA LEU A 59 -9.80 18.02 14.42
C LEU A 59 -10.55 19.36 14.45
N ASN A 60 -11.79 19.43 13.98
CA ASN A 60 -12.64 20.63 14.11
C ASN A 60 -12.93 21.03 15.58
N CYS A 61 -12.80 20.09 16.52
CA CYS A 61 -13.00 20.32 17.95
C CYS A 61 -11.84 19.77 18.80
N HIS A 62 -11.12 18.76 18.32
CA HIS A 62 -10.02 18.10 19.06
C HIS A 62 -8.62 18.61 18.66
N ALA A 63 -8.53 19.86 18.18
CA ALA A 63 -7.28 20.55 17.86
C ALA A 63 -7.40 22.07 18.06
N GLY A 64 -6.27 22.77 18.18
CA GLY A 64 -6.19 24.23 18.19
C GLY A 64 -6.50 24.92 19.51
N TYR A 65 -6.47 24.20 20.65
CA TYR A 65 -6.71 24.76 21.97
C TYR A 65 -5.47 24.73 22.89
N ASP A 66 -4.77 23.60 23.02
CA ASP A 66 -3.57 23.47 23.85
C ASP A 66 -2.71 22.30 23.36
N SER A 67 -1.59 22.62 22.69
CA SER A 67 -0.68 21.63 22.11
C SER A 67 -0.07 20.66 23.12
N ALA A 68 -0.05 21.01 24.42
CA ALA A 68 0.48 20.13 25.46
C ALA A 68 -0.44 18.92 25.73
N VAL A 69 -1.72 19.01 25.39
CA VAL A 69 -2.73 17.98 25.73
C VAL A 69 -3.67 17.62 24.58
N GLU A 70 -3.75 18.43 23.53
CA GLU A 70 -4.71 18.21 22.47
C GLU A 70 -4.36 16.99 21.61
N PRO A 71 -5.37 16.19 21.20
CA PRO A 71 -5.12 15.03 20.34
C PRO A 71 -4.54 15.41 18.98
N GLY A 72 -5.03 16.49 18.36
CA GLY A 72 -4.65 16.87 17.01
C GLY A 72 -3.15 17.08 16.84
N PHE A 73 -2.59 18.06 17.55
CA PHE A 73 -1.15 18.36 17.50
C PHE A 73 -0.27 17.14 17.83
N ASN A 74 -0.63 16.39 18.88
CA ASN A 74 0.15 15.23 19.32
C ASN A 74 0.09 14.06 18.33
N TRP A 75 -1.06 13.84 17.69
CA TRP A 75 -1.20 12.82 16.65
C TRP A 75 -0.46 13.21 15.37
N GLU A 76 -0.61 14.45 14.89
CA GLU A 76 0.00 14.94 13.63
C GLU A 76 1.53 14.79 13.60
N GLY A 77 2.18 15.02 14.74
CA GLY A 77 3.64 14.84 14.90
C GLY A 77 4.08 13.41 15.21
N SER A 78 3.15 12.47 15.45
CA SER A 78 3.46 11.08 15.79
C SER A 78 3.71 10.23 14.55
N MET A 79 4.33 9.06 14.75
CA MET A 79 4.46 8.07 13.67
C MET A 79 3.12 7.52 13.19
N MET A 80 2.02 7.71 13.94
CA MET A 80 0.71 7.23 13.50
C MET A 80 0.17 8.06 12.34
N ALA A 81 0.22 9.40 12.43
CA ALA A 81 -0.17 10.30 11.35
C ALA A 81 0.78 10.23 10.14
N GLN A 82 2.01 9.77 10.36
CA GLN A 82 3.06 9.66 9.33
C GLN A 82 3.23 8.24 8.78
N ALA A 83 2.45 7.26 9.25
CA ALA A 83 2.64 5.84 8.91
C ALA A 83 2.63 5.57 7.39
N ALA A 84 1.80 6.29 6.63
CA ALA A 84 1.70 6.19 5.17
C ALA A 84 2.75 7.03 4.40
N ARG A 85 3.42 7.98 5.08
CA ARG A 85 4.31 8.99 4.46
C ARG A 85 5.78 8.74 4.76
N ASP A 86 6.08 7.86 5.69
CA ASP A 86 7.45 7.52 6.10
C ASP A 86 8.24 6.91 4.93
N PHE A 87 9.36 7.52 4.58
CA PHE A 87 10.24 7.04 3.51
C PHE A 87 10.89 5.68 3.84
N LEU A 88 11.11 5.38 5.13
CA LEU A 88 11.60 4.07 5.55
C LEU A 88 10.55 3.00 5.30
N PHE A 89 9.28 3.29 5.60
CA PHE A 89 8.17 2.41 5.27
C PHE A 89 8.13 2.08 3.78
N TRP A 90 8.22 3.08 2.89
CA TRP A 90 8.18 2.85 1.44
C TRP A 90 9.35 2.01 0.93
N ALA A 91 10.56 2.23 1.47
CA ALA A 91 11.72 1.40 1.16
C ALA A 91 11.50 -0.05 1.63
N CYS A 92 11.01 -0.25 2.86
CA CYS A 92 10.71 -1.57 3.41
C CYS A 92 9.58 -2.29 2.67
N MET A 93 8.50 -1.58 2.31
CA MET A 93 7.38 -2.13 1.53
C MET A 93 7.87 -2.61 0.16
N THR A 94 8.77 -1.85 -0.48
CA THR A 94 9.37 -2.25 -1.76
C THR A 94 10.18 -3.55 -1.63
N VAL A 95 11.01 -3.68 -0.59
CA VAL A 95 11.75 -4.93 -0.32
C VAL A 95 10.79 -6.07 0.03
N GLY A 96 9.78 -5.80 0.84
CA GLY A 96 8.73 -6.78 1.18
C GLY A 96 7.97 -7.30 -0.04
N ALA A 97 7.73 -6.44 -1.04
CA ALA A 97 7.16 -6.88 -2.31
C ALA A 97 8.08 -7.86 -3.05
N GLN A 98 9.38 -7.59 -3.09
CA GLN A 98 10.38 -8.45 -3.72
C GLN A 98 10.49 -9.80 -3.00
N ASP A 99 10.52 -9.77 -1.67
CA ASP A 99 10.56 -10.96 -0.82
C ASP A 99 9.28 -11.80 -0.99
N SER A 100 8.12 -11.16 -1.06
CA SER A 100 6.85 -11.84 -1.33
C SER A 100 6.85 -12.54 -2.69
N ILE A 101 7.32 -11.84 -3.74
CA ILE A 101 7.44 -12.45 -5.07
C ILE A 101 8.37 -13.67 -5.03
N TRP A 102 9.50 -13.56 -4.34
CA TRP A 102 10.43 -14.67 -4.20
C TRP A 102 9.84 -15.85 -3.41
N ALA A 103 9.13 -15.58 -2.32
CA ALA A 103 8.63 -16.60 -1.40
C ALA A 103 7.34 -17.30 -1.90
N VAL A 104 6.40 -16.54 -2.46
CA VAL A 104 5.04 -17.02 -2.79
C VAL A 104 4.60 -16.71 -4.22
N GLY A 105 5.46 -16.10 -5.05
CA GLY A 105 5.19 -15.85 -6.47
C GLY A 105 4.29 -14.63 -6.76
N THR A 106 3.89 -13.88 -5.73
CA THR A 106 3.07 -12.66 -5.85
C THR A 106 3.59 -11.60 -4.89
N PRO A 107 3.39 -10.29 -5.14
CA PRO A 107 3.70 -9.22 -4.20
C PRO A 107 2.59 -9.02 -3.15
N ASN A 108 1.53 -9.85 -3.15
CA ASN A 108 0.30 -9.59 -2.41
C ASN A 108 0.50 -9.47 -0.90
N ALA A 109 1.62 -9.93 -0.34
CA ALA A 109 1.94 -9.69 1.06
C ALA A 109 2.06 -8.19 1.40
N THR A 110 2.25 -7.30 0.42
CA THR A 110 2.22 -5.86 0.65
C THR A 110 0.83 -5.31 0.97
N ASP A 111 -0.26 -6.05 0.67
CA ASP A 111 -1.61 -5.69 1.16
C ASP A 111 -1.66 -5.62 2.69
N ILE A 112 -0.89 -6.47 3.37
CA ILE A 112 -0.75 -6.48 4.83
C ILE A 112 -0.10 -5.19 5.33
N CYS A 113 0.88 -4.66 4.59
CA CYS A 113 1.49 -3.37 4.88
C CYS A 113 0.45 -2.25 4.77
N GLU A 114 -0.34 -2.27 3.70
CA GLU A 114 -1.38 -1.27 3.45
C GLU A 114 -2.51 -1.31 4.47
N ARG A 115 -2.89 -2.50 4.95
CA ARG A 115 -3.85 -2.67 6.04
C ARG A 115 -3.49 -1.86 7.28
N CYS A 116 -2.21 -1.81 7.64
CA CYS A 116 -1.74 -1.16 8.86
C CYS A 116 -1.31 0.29 8.62
N HIS A 117 -0.70 0.59 7.47
CA HIS A 117 -0.14 1.92 7.18
C HIS A 117 -1.13 2.84 6.45
N PHE A 118 -2.13 2.30 5.75
CA PHE A 118 -3.19 3.02 5.04
C PHE A 118 -4.59 2.51 5.45
N PRO A 119 -4.91 2.40 6.76
CA PRO A 119 -6.11 1.70 7.21
C PRO A 119 -7.41 2.20 6.59
N LYS A 120 -7.55 3.51 6.35
CA LYS A 120 -8.71 4.08 5.65
C LYS A 120 -8.80 3.59 4.20
N GLY A 121 -7.71 3.73 3.44
CA GLY A 121 -7.68 3.33 2.04
C GLY A 121 -7.87 1.83 1.86
N TRP A 122 -7.24 1.01 2.72
CA TRP A 122 -7.41 -0.43 2.74
C TRP A 122 -8.86 -0.83 3.06
N LEU A 123 -9.45 -0.30 4.14
CA LEU A 123 -10.85 -0.59 4.50
C LEU A 123 -11.85 -0.14 3.43
N GLU A 124 -11.52 0.86 2.63
CA GLU A 124 -12.35 1.35 1.53
C GLU A 124 -11.95 0.78 0.15
N GLY A 125 -11.21 -0.33 0.13
CA GLY A 125 -10.99 -1.11 -1.08
C GLY A 125 -9.94 -0.56 -2.05
N ARG A 126 -9.01 0.29 -1.59
CA ARG A 126 -7.97 0.92 -2.42
C ARG A 126 -6.60 0.25 -2.32
N SER A 127 -6.52 -0.96 -1.77
CA SER A 127 -5.26 -1.69 -1.62
C SER A 127 -4.96 -2.71 -2.71
N ASP A 128 -5.80 -2.82 -3.75
CA ASP A 128 -5.54 -3.66 -4.92
C ASP A 128 -5.50 -2.76 -6.18
N PRO A 129 -4.32 -2.54 -6.80
CA PRO A 129 -3.04 -3.23 -6.58
C PRO A 129 -2.33 -2.80 -5.29
N THR A 130 -1.55 -3.73 -4.71
CA THR A 130 -0.86 -3.64 -3.41
C THR A 130 0.42 -2.78 -3.42
N ASN A 131 0.39 -1.69 -4.18
CA ASN A 131 1.45 -0.70 -4.28
C ASN A 131 0.97 0.71 -3.90
N ALA A 132 -0.17 0.80 -3.23
CA ALA A 132 -0.83 2.03 -2.79
C ALA A 132 -1.08 3.07 -3.91
N SER A 133 -1.04 2.67 -5.19
CA SER A 133 -1.27 3.58 -6.33
C SER A 133 -2.71 4.11 -6.42
N LEU A 134 -3.67 3.44 -5.77
CA LEU A 134 -5.06 3.90 -5.67
C LEU A 134 -5.33 4.73 -4.43
N MET A 135 -4.37 4.89 -3.51
CA MET A 135 -4.55 5.69 -2.30
C MET A 135 -4.74 7.16 -2.65
N THR A 136 -5.63 7.85 -1.93
CA THR A 136 -5.99 9.24 -2.19
C THR A 136 -6.14 10.04 -0.91
N GLY A 137 -5.90 11.35 -0.97
CA GLY A 137 -6.28 12.30 0.08
C GLY A 137 -5.94 11.82 1.50
N ALA A 138 -6.97 11.65 2.32
CA ALA A 138 -6.86 11.26 3.72
C ALA A 138 -6.28 9.85 3.93
N ASP A 139 -6.22 8.97 2.92
CA ASP A 139 -5.57 7.66 3.06
C ASP A 139 -4.11 7.78 3.50
N TYR A 140 -3.46 8.90 3.13
CA TYR A 140 -2.09 9.21 3.52
C TYR A 140 -1.97 9.78 4.94
N ASP A 141 -3.08 10.01 5.66
CA ASP A 141 -3.06 10.40 7.08
C ASP A 141 -2.70 9.24 8.01
N GLY A 142 -2.35 8.08 7.46
CA GLY A 142 -1.82 6.95 8.20
C GLY A 142 -2.85 6.33 9.14
N VAL A 143 -2.43 6.07 10.37
CA VAL A 143 -3.29 5.53 11.42
C VAL A 143 -4.08 6.66 12.08
N GLN A 144 -5.35 6.78 11.66
CA GLN A 144 -6.25 7.88 11.99
C GLN A 144 -7.04 7.66 13.29
N CYS A 145 -7.64 8.75 13.78
CA CYS A 145 -8.50 8.74 14.97
C CYS A 145 -9.63 7.72 14.85
N ASP A 146 -10.38 7.75 13.75
CA ASP A 146 -11.55 6.89 13.56
C ASP A 146 -11.17 5.42 13.41
N PHE A 147 -10.00 5.11 12.84
CA PHE A 147 -9.48 3.75 12.82
C PHE A 147 -9.25 3.23 14.24
N CYS A 148 -8.43 3.94 15.03
CA CYS A 148 -8.07 3.49 16.38
C CYS A 148 -9.26 3.47 17.34
N HIS A 149 -10.09 4.52 17.33
CA HIS A 149 -11.20 4.68 18.26
C HIS A 149 -12.45 3.87 17.89
N ARG A 150 -12.44 3.17 16.75
CA ARG A 150 -13.46 2.17 16.39
C ARG A 150 -12.94 0.73 16.47
N MET A 151 -11.68 0.53 16.85
CA MET A 151 -11.20 -0.82 17.11
C MET A 151 -11.97 -1.41 18.29
N TRP A 152 -12.36 -2.66 18.12
CA TRP A 152 -13.08 -3.43 19.10
C TRP A 152 -12.39 -4.77 19.26
N ASP A 153 -12.40 -5.31 20.48
CA ASP A 153 -11.89 -6.66 20.73
C ASP A 153 -12.83 -7.69 20.09
N PRO A 154 -12.40 -8.41 19.04
CA PRO A 154 -13.26 -9.38 18.37
C PRO A 154 -13.59 -10.60 19.25
N PHE A 155 -12.92 -10.77 20.39
CA PHE A 155 -13.13 -11.84 21.35
C PHE A 155 -13.75 -11.37 22.67
N PHE A 156 -14.34 -10.16 22.70
CA PHE A 156 -14.94 -9.64 23.92
C PHE A 156 -16.02 -10.59 24.48
N GLU A 157 -15.73 -11.18 25.65
CA GLU A 157 -16.68 -11.98 26.41
C GLU A 157 -17.33 -11.11 27.50
N THR A 158 -18.66 -11.03 27.53
CA THR A 158 -19.36 -10.36 28.64
C THR A 158 -19.18 -11.19 29.91
N THR A 159 -18.51 -10.62 30.92
CA THR A 159 -18.50 -11.15 32.29
C THR A 159 -19.88 -11.20 32.89
#